data_AF-A0AB39TR41-F1
#
_entry.id   AF-A0AB39TR41-F1
#
_cell.length_a   1.000
_cell.length_b   1.000
_cell.length_c   1.000
_cell.angle_alpha   90.00
_cell.angle_beta   90.00
_cell.angle_gamma   90.00
#
_symmetry.space_group_name_H-M   'P 1'
#
loop_
_entity.id
_entity.type
_entity.pdbx_description
1 polymer ?
#
loop_
_entity_poly.entity_id
_entity_poly.type
_entity_poly.pdbx_seq_one_letter_code
_entity_poly.pdbx_strand_id
1 'polypeptide(L)'
;MTNNRAAGGGRRRAVLLGLVALLSLAATGTVYGLLYARSSDFDERCERGLVTGGGHLLETGASWLPPDAWCRFEEQSVSTTPFWALLLFYALLTAVVWSVTALARTLRPRPYSGLEWQPGHGQGW
;
A
#
# COMPACT_ATOMS: atom_id res chain seq x y z
N MET A 1 32.48 28.03 -1.11
CA MET A 1 32.01 27.15 -2.20
C MET A 1 30.73 26.46 -1.75
N THR A 2 29.59 26.98 -2.18
CA THR A 2 28.25 26.54 -1.79
C THR A 2 27.85 25.26 -2.53
N ASN A 3 27.24 24.35 -1.78
CA ASN A 3 26.99 22.95 -2.09
C ASN A 3 25.86 22.77 -3.13
N ASN A 4 26.06 23.23 -4.36
CA ASN A 4 25.06 23.15 -5.44
C ASN A 4 24.76 21.69 -5.87
N ARG A 5 25.68 20.74 -5.59
CA ARG A 5 25.48 19.31 -5.87
C ARG A 5 24.49 18.65 -4.89
N ALA A 6 24.47 19.05 -3.62
CA ALA A 6 23.52 18.52 -2.64
C ALA A 6 22.08 18.99 -2.92
N ALA A 7 21.90 20.25 -3.32
CA ALA A 7 20.59 20.80 -3.69
C ALA A 7 19.98 20.14 -4.95
N GLY A 8 20.81 19.84 -5.95
CA GLY A 8 20.38 19.14 -7.18
C GLY A 8 20.01 17.66 -6.96
N GLY A 9 20.76 16.96 -6.10
CA GLY A 9 20.50 15.55 -5.75
C GLY A 9 19.22 15.35 -4.92
N GLY A 10 18.98 16.24 -3.94
CA GLY A 10 17.77 16.19 -3.11
C GLY A 10 16.47 16.39 -3.91
N ARG A 11 16.47 17.36 -4.84
CA ARG A 11 15.30 17.64 -5.69
C ARG A 11 14.97 16.49 -6.64
N ARG A 12 15.97 15.89 -7.29
CA ARG A 12 15.76 14.71 -8.15
C ARG A 12 15.19 13.52 -7.37
N ARG A 13 15.72 13.27 -6.17
CA ARG A 13 15.22 12.19 -5.30
C ARG A 13 13.78 12.43 -4.85
N ALA A 14 13.42 13.65 -4.49
CA ALA A 14 12.05 14.01 -4.12
C ALA A 14 11.06 13.81 -5.30
N VAL A 15 11.45 14.21 -6.52
CA VAL A 15 10.63 14.00 -7.72
C VAL A 15 10.43 12.50 -8.00
N LEU A 16 11.48 11.69 -7.90
CA LEU A 16 11.37 10.24 -8.09
C LEU A 16 10.45 9.59 -7.05
N LEU A 17 10.61 9.94 -5.76
CA LEU A 17 9.74 9.42 -4.70
C LEU A 17 8.28 9.85 -4.88
N GLY A 18 8.03 11.09 -5.30
CA GLY A 18 6.69 11.57 -5.64
C GLY A 18 6.07 10.81 -6.81
N LEU A 19 6.84 10.57 -7.87
CA LEU A 19 6.38 9.77 -9.02
C LEU A 19 6.08 8.32 -8.63
N VAL A 20 6.94 7.67 -7.84
CA VAL A 20 6.67 6.31 -7.35
C VAL A 20 5.41 6.29 -6.50
N ALA A 21 5.24 7.23 -5.57
CA ALA A 21 4.03 7.32 -4.76
C ALA A 21 2.76 7.45 -5.62
N LEU A 22 2.77 8.36 -6.61
CA LEU A 22 1.64 8.57 -7.52
C LEU A 22 1.33 7.33 -8.36
N LEU A 23 2.35 6.70 -8.96
CA LEU A 23 2.19 5.51 -9.79
C LEU A 23 1.69 4.32 -8.96
N SER A 24 2.27 4.11 -7.77
CA SER A 24 1.81 3.05 -6.86
C SER A 24 0.39 3.30 -6.37
N LEU A 25 0.01 4.56 -6.10
CA LEU A 25 -1.35 4.91 -5.69
C LEU A 25 -2.36 4.68 -6.83
N ALA A 26 -2.02 5.11 -8.05
CA ALA A 26 -2.83 4.86 -9.24
C ALA A 26 -2.99 3.35 -9.50
N ALA A 27 -1.90 2.59 -9.41
CA ALA A 27 -1.92 1.13 -9.55
C ALA A 27 -2.74 0.45 -8.44
N THR A 28 -2.65 0.94 -7.20
CA THR A 28 -3.46 0.42 -6.08
C THR A 28 -4.94 0.67 -6.36
N GLY A 29 -5.29 1.87 -6.82
CA GLY A 29 -6.67 2.23 -7.17
C GLY A 29 -7.23 1.42 -8.34
N THR A 30 -6.43 1.15 -9.38
CA THR A 30 -6.86 0.30 -10.50
C THR A 30 -7.04 -1.15 -10.07
N VAL A 31 -6.12 -1.70 -9.28
CA VAL A 31 -6.26 -3.06 -8.70
C VAL A 31 -7.52 -3.13 -7.83
N TYR A 32 -7.74 -2.14 -6.96
CA TYR A 32 -8.93 -2.07 -6.13
C TYR A 32 -10.22 -2.03 -6.95
N GLY A 33 -10.28 -1.17 -7.97
CA GLY A 33 -11.44 -1.04 -8.85
C GLY A 33 -11.73 -2.33 -9.65
N LEU A 34 -10.68 -3.02 -10.12
CA LEU A 34 -10.83 -4.31 -10.81
C LEU A 34 -11.36 -5.40 -9.87
N LEU A 35 -10.85 -5.46 -8.63
CA LEU A 35 -11.36 -6.39 -7.62
C LEU A 35 -12.80 -6.09 -7.25
N TYR A 36 -13.15 -4.80 -7.11
CA TYR A 36 -14.51 -4.37 -6.82
C TYR A 36 -15.51 -4.74 -7.92
N ALA A 37 -15.16 -4.50 -9.18
CA ALA A 37 -15.99 -4.89 -10.32
C ALA A 37 -16.12 -6.41 -10.45
N ARG A 38 -15.11 -7.17 -10.03
CA ARG A 38 -15.18 -8.64 -9.97
C ARG A 38 -16.13 -9.12 -8.86
N SER A 39 -16.12 -8.46 -7.70
CA SER A 39 -16.89 -8.85 -6.53
C SER A 39 -18.36 -8.42 -6.57
N SER A 40 -18.70 -7.33 -7.27
CA SER A 40 -20.04 -6.73 -7.23
C SER A 40 -21.17 -7.71 -7.56
N ASP A 41 -20.97 -8.54 -8.59
CA ASP A 41 -22.02 -9.45 -9.08
C ASP A 41 -21.74 -10.91 -8.66
N PHE A 42 -20.76 -11.15 -7.79
CA PHE A 42 -20.34 -12.51 -7.46
C PHE A 42 -21.31 -13.21 -6.51
N ASP A 43 -21.81 -12.49 -5.51
CA ASP A 43 -22.82 -12.97 -4.57
C ASP A 43 -24.09 -13.41 -5.31
N GLU A 44 -24.62 -12.54 -6.17
CA GLU A 44 -25.78 -12.84 -7.01
C GLU A 44 -25.54 -14.04 -7.95
N ARG A 45 -24.31 -14.22 -8.45
CA ARG A 45 -23.93 -15.39 -9.25
C ARG A 45 -23.92 -16.68 -8.42
N CYS A 46 -23.52 -16.63 -7.16
CA CYS A 46 -23.58 -17.78 -6.26
C CYS A 46 -25.01 -18.16 -5.91
N GLU A 47 -25.85 -17.19 -5.55
CA GLU A 47 -27.27 -17.45 -5.26
C GLU A 47 -28.03 -18.04 -6.46
N ARG A 48 -27.69 -17.61 -7.67
CA ARG A 48 -28.24 -18.15 -8.92
C ARG A 48 -27.63 -19.50 -9.34
N GLY A 49 -26.71 -20.07 -8.57
CA GLY A 49 -26.07 -21.35 -8.86
C GLY A 49 -25.12 -21.32 -10.07
N LEU A 50 -24.62 -20.15 -10.46
CA LEU A 50 -23.69 -19.97 -11.59
C LEU A 50 -22.23 -20.25 -11.19
N VAL A 51 -21.95 -20.43 -9.90
CA VAL A 51 -20.64 -20.77 -9.34
C VAL A 51 -20.67 -22.20 -8.81
N THR A 52 -19.79 -23.06 -9.34
CA THR A 52 -19.72 -24.47 -8.95
C THR A 52 -18.75 -24.65 -7.79
N GLY A 53 -19.28 -24.94 -6.60
CA GLY A 53 -18.48 -25.15 -5.40
C GLY A 53 -18.62 -26.52 -4.74
N GLY A 54 -19.32 -27.48 -5.34
CA GLY A 54 -19.47 -28.84 -4.78
C GLY A 54 -20.47 -28.91 -3.63
N GLY A 55 -21.55 -29.67 -3.81
CA GLY A 55 -22.66 -29.74 -2.85
C GLY A 55 -23.56 -28.50 -2.84
N HIS A 56 -24.30 -28.32 -1.74
CA HIS A 56 -25.20 -27.18 -1.57
C HIS A 56 -24.46 -25.90 -1.12
N LEU A 57 -24.97 -24.75 -1.55
CA LEU A 57 -24.52 -23.44 -1.04
C LEU A 57 -24.94 -23.31 0.42
N LEU A 58 -23.97 -23.07 1.31
CA LEU A 58 -24.20 -22.90 2.74
C LEU A 58 -24.34 -21.42 3.11
N GLU A 59 -23.43 -20.59 2.60
CA GLU A 59 -23.30 -19.20 3.02
C GLU A 59 -22.61 -18.38 1.94
N THR A 60 -23.00 -17.11 1.81
CA THR A 60 -22.29 -16.11 1.02
C THR A 60 -21.90 -14.93 1.91
N GLY A 61 -20.84 -14.22 1.52
CA GLY A 61 -20.38 -13.07 2.27
C GLY A 61 -19.47 -12.17 1.44
N ALA A 62 -19.28 -10.95 1.92
CA ALA A 62 -18.42 -9.96 1.30
C ALA A 62 -17.56 -9.22 2.33
N SER A 63 -16.32 -8.96 1.95
CA SER A 63 -15.36 -8.15 2.69
C SER A 63 -15.13 -6.83 1.95
N TRP A 64 -15.04 -5.73 2.71
CA TRP A 64 -14.88 -4.39 2.15
C TRP A 64 -13.43 -4.04 1.77
N LEU A 65 -12.42 -4.68 2.37
CA LEU A 65 -11.01 -4.33 2.14
C LEU A 65 -10.04 -5.52 2.29
N PRO A 66 -9.34 -5.91 1.21
CA PRO A 66 -9.67 -5.61 -0.19
C PRO A 66 -11.06 -6.17 -0.57
N PRO A 67 -11.71 -5.64 -1.63
CA PRO A 67 -13.06 -6.02 -1.98
C PRO A 67 -13.04 -7.48 -2.41
N ASP A 68 -13.74 -8.30 -1.64
CA ASP A 68 -13.75 -9.74 -1.71
C ASP A 68 -15.19 -10.19 -1.55
N ALA A 69 -15.66 -11.07 -2.43
CA ALA A 69 -16.85 -11.86 -2.17
C ALA A 69 -16.48 -13.33 -2.14
N TRP A 70 -17.12 -14.09 -1.26
CA TRP A 70 -16.89 -15.51 -1.11
C TRP A 70 -18.20 -16.27 -0.96
N CYS A 71 -18.16 -17.52 -1.40
CA CYS A 71 -19.27 -18.46 -1.35
C CYS A 71 -18.76 -19.74 -0.72
N ARG A 72 -19.43 -20.18 0.33
CA ARG A 72 -19.10 -21.40 1.07
C ARG A 72 -20.08 -22.48 0.67
N PHE A 73 -19.54 -23.58 0.16
CA PHE A 73 -20.27 -24.79 -0.15
C PHE A 73 -19.86 -25.89 0.84
N GLU A 74 -20.55 -27.03 0.79
CA GLU A 74 -20.27 -28.17 1.69
C GLU A 74 -18.86 -28.71 1.51
N GLU A 75 -18.38 -28.80 0.27
CA GLU A 75 -17.08 -29.42 -0.05
C GLU A 75 -15.92 -28.42 -0.08
N GLN A 76 -16.18 -27.17 -0.46
CA GLN A 76 -15.13 -26.13 -0.60
C GLN A 76 -15.69 -24.71 -0.49
N SER A 77 -14.79 -23.77 -0.24
CA SER A 77 -15.05 -22.33 -0.33
C SER A 77 -14.40 -21.73 -1.57
N VAL A 78 -15.11 -20.82 -2.23
CA VAL A 78 -14.65 -20.12 -3.43
C VAL A 78 -14.68 -18.62 -3.16
N SER A 79 -13.56 -17.93 -3.35
CA SER A 79 -13.48 -16.47 -3.25
C SER A 79 -13.17 -15.83 -4.60
N THR A 80 -13.58 -14.57 -4.77
CA THR A 80 -13.26 -13.76 -5.95
C THR A 80 -11.80 -13.37 -6.04
N THR A 81 -11.16 -13.27 -4.89
CA THR A 81 -9.90 -12.56 -4.69
C THR A 81 -8.77 -13.58 -4.60
N PRO A 82 -7.98 -13.79 -5.65
CA PRO A 82 -6.86 -14.71 -5.58
C PRO A 82 -5.78 -14.16 -4.65
N PHE A 83 -5.08 -15.05 -3.95
CA PHE A 83 -4.01 -14.69 -3.01
C PHE A 83 -2.96 -13.73 -3.61
N TRP A 84 -2.59 -13.93 -4.87
CA TRP A 84 -1.64 -13.06 -5.57
C TRP A 84 -2.13 -11.61 -5.74
N ALA A 85 -3.44 -11.41 -5.91
CA ALA A 85 -4.01 -10.06 -6.01
C ALA A 85 -3.96 -9.34 -4.65
N LEU A 86 -4.18 -10.06 -3.55
CA LEU A 86 -3.99 -9.54 -2.19
C LEU A 86 -2.54 -9.11 -1.98
N LEU A 87 -1.59 -9.98 -2.33
CA LEU A 87 -0.15 -9.69 -2.24
C LEU A 87 0.23 -8.44 -3.03
N LEU A 88 -0.24 -8.33 -4.27
CA LEU A 88 0.03 -7.17 -5.13
C LEU A 88 -0.53 -5.88 -4.51
N PHE A 89 -1.78 -5.91 -4.02
CA PHE A 89 -2.42 -4.76 -3.39
C PHE A 89 -1.64 -4.27 -2.16
N TYR A 90 -1.27 -5.18 -1.26
CA TYR A 90 -0.49 -4.83 -0.07
C TYR A 90 0.94 -4.37 -0.40
N ALA A 91 1.56 -4.95 -1.43
CA ALA A 91 2.87 -4.51 -1.90
C ALA A 91 2.83 -3.07 -2.44
N LEU A 92 1.81 -2.74 -3.24
CA LEU A 92 1.62 -1.38 -3.76
C LEU A 92 1.34 -0.37 -2.64
N LEU A 93 0.48 -0.72 -1.68
CA LEU A 93 0.23 0.12 -0.49
C LEU A 93 1.52 0.36 0.30
N THR A 94 2.32 -0.68 0.49
CA THR A 94 3.61 -0.56 1.18
C THR A 94 4.54 0.39 0.42
N ALA A 95 4.60 0.29 -0.91
CA ALA A 95 5.38 1.20 -1.75
C ALA A 95 4.91 2.66 -1.64
N VAL A 96 3.60 2.90 -1.59
CA VAL A 96 3.03 4.24 -1.34
C VAL A 96 3.49 4.77 0.01
N VAL A 97 3.29 4.01 1.09
CA VAL A 97 3.65 4.45 2.46
C VAL A 97 5.15 4.73 2.57
N TRP A 98 6.00 3.87 2.01
CA TRP A 98 7.45 4.06 2.01
C TRP A 98 7.87 5.29 1.20
N SER A 99 7.28 5.49 0.03
CA SER A 99 7.59 6.64 -0.82
C SER A 99 7.16 7.95 -0.17
N VAL A 100 5.96 7.99 0.43
CA VAL A 100 5.43 9.16 1.15
C VAL A 100 6.23 9.46 2.41
N THR A 101 6.57 8.44 3.20
CA THR A 101 7.40 8.64 4.40
C THR A 101 8.81 9.09 4.05
N ALA A 102 9.41 8.55 2.99
CA ALA A 102 10.71 9.01 2.49
C ALA A 102 10.63 10.46 1.97
N LEU A 103 9.56 10.81 1.24
CA LEU A 103 9.32 12.17 0.76
C LEU A 103 9.11 13.16 1.92
N ALA A 104 8.36 12.77 2.95
CA ALA A 104 8.17 13.58 4.15
C ALA A 104 9.52 13.86 4.85
N ARG A 105 10.40 12.86 4.92
CA ARG A 105 11.76 13.03 5.48
C ARG A 105 12.67 13.92 4.63
N THR A 106 12.51 13.95 3.31
CA THR A 106 13.29 14.85 2.44
C THR A 106 12.78 16.30 2.49
N LEU A 107 11.47 16.51 2.66
CA LEU A 107 10.85 17.83 2.75
C LEU A 107 10.97 18.47 4.14
N ARG A 108 10.90 17.66 5.20
CA ARG A 108 11.22 18.06 6.57
C ARG A 108 12.42 17.24 7.05
N PRO A 109 13.66 17.60 6.65
CA PRO A 109 14.82 17.05 7.32
C PRO A 109 14.65 17.37 8.80
N ARG A 110 14.61 16.32 9.63
CA ARG A 110 14.56 16.39 11.09
C ARG A 110 15.48 17.55 11.52
N PRO A 111 15.04 18.52 12.33
CA PRO A 111 15.99 19.45 12.91
C PRO A 111 16.96 18.58 13.70
N TYR A 112 18.18 18.43 13.19
CA TYR A 112 19.29 17.99 14.02
C TYR A 112 19.33 19.02 15.14
N SER A 113 18.89 18.63 16.33
CA SER A 113 19.33 19.28 17.54
C SER A 113 20.85 19.16 17.51
N GLY A 114 21.52 20.25 17.12
CA GLY A 114 22.91 20.48 17.46
C GLY A 114 22.99 20.47 18.98
N LEU A 115 23.12 19.27 19.55
CA LEU A 115 23.84 19.10 20.80
C LEU A 115 25.32 19.10 20.42
N GLU A 116 25.85 20.30 20.21
CA GLU A 116 27.19 20.62 20.67
C GLU A 116 27.21 20.35 22.18
N TRP A 117 27.44 19.09 22.56
CA TRP A 117 27.93 18.80 23.89
C TRP A 117 29.45 19.03 23.82
N GLN A 118 29.88 20.29 23.97
CA GLN A 118 31.24 20.58 24.40
C GLN A 118 31.30 20.24 25.91
N PRO A 119 31.95 19.15 26.36
CA PRO A 119 32.46 19.17 27.72
C PRO A 119 33.48 20.30 27.77
N GLY A 120 33.15 21.33 28.55
CA GLY A 120 34.04 22.44 28.79
C GLY A 120 35.42 21.94 29.19
N HIS A 121 36.41 22.19 28.33
CA HIS A 121 37.78 22.37 28.79
C HIS A 121 37.83 23.65 29.62
N GLY A 122 37.44 23.54 30.89
CA GLY A 122 37.84 24.49 31.91
C GLY A 122 39.28 24.18 32.32
N GLN A 123 40.24 24.75 31.60
CA GLN A 123 41.58 25.03 32.13
C GLN A 123 41.56 26.41 32.79
N GLY A 124 42.12 26.49 34.00
CA GLY A 124 42.29 27.70 34.82
C GLY A 124 41.46 27.58 36.10
N TRP A 125 42.01 27.38 37.30
CA TRP A 125 43.31 27.78 37.86
C TRP A 125 43.88 26.67 38.75
#